data_AF-A0A6M2D2B4-F1
#
_entry.id   AF-A0A6M2D2B4-F1
#
_cell.length_a   1.000
_cell.length_b   1.000
_cell.length_c   1.000
_cell.angle_alpha   90.00
_cell.angle_beta   90.00
_cell.angle_gamma   90.00
#
_symmetry.space_group_name_H-M   'P 1'
#
loop_
_entity.id
_entity.type
_entity.pdbx_description
1 polymer ?
#
loop_
_entity_poly.entity_id
_entity_poly.type
_entity_poly.pdbx_seq_one_letter_code
_entity_poly.pdbx_strand_id
1 'polypeptide(L)'
;GESQLHWLHETEASVKPPPAMKANSISVLLFYVFYCGLEIKECVADRISKRSDEPMKRVLDLFNVTAPQKSFQSSVRRRIVTDVNLGGHRLAEIFEDNNTTDFVSCNLIGSKKLIEDVLKYIPSEYVTDVSVEEMNQFIDKCADRDTSQEGSSLLDSLGDAFQSLVIFPGTKWCGAGDVAKNYDDLGKASDTDRCCREHDHSPDNIPAFGTKHNITNYLPYTMTECTYDKQFFNCLQNVSSLASVTVGVLFFDVLKTKCFEYGYPSECTEYNYWRLFLLKNPCVDEEPDTSKPKEWHIESPPNFLETYIEEKRNETPKESSESEENEV
;
A
#
# COMPACT_ATOMS: atom_id res chain seq x y z
N GLY A 1 -47.44 4.82 -45.68
CA GLY A 1 -47.89 3.42 -45.57
C GLY A 1 -46.89 2.57 -46.32
N GLU A 2 -46.35 1.58 -45.62
CA GLU A 2 -45.62 0.37 -46.04
C GLU A 2 -45.04 0.25 -47.47
N SER A 3 -43.79 -0.22 -47.54
CA SER A 3 -43.35 -1.12 -48.62
C SER A 3 -42.23 -2.05 -48.15
N GLN A 4 -42.39 -3.32 -48.52
CA GLN A 4 -41.71 -4.54 -48.05
C GLN A 4 -40.28 -4.79 -48.61
N LEU A 5 -39.59 -5.69 -47.89
CA LEU A 5 -38.61 -6.74 -48.28
C LEU A 5 -38.73 -7.27 -49.75
N HIS A 6 -37.75 -7.89 -50.43
CA HIS A 6 -36.67 -8.81 -50.03
C HIS A 6 -35.67 -9.13 -51.19
N TRP A 7 -34.43 -9.55 -50.84
CA TRP A 7 -33.48 -10.51 -51.50
C TRP A 7 -32.74 -10.20 -52.81
N LEU A 8 -31.40 -10.39 -52.80
CA LEU A 8 -30.67 -11.44 -53.57
C LEU A 8 -29.22 -11.66 -53.06
N HIS A 9 -28.77 -12.91 -53.14
CA HIS A 9 -27.52 -13.51 -52.62
C HIS A 9 -26.38 -13.52 -53.66
N GLU A 10 -25.13 -13.48 -53.15
CA GLU A 10 -23.85 -14.08 -53.59
C GLU A 10 -23.34 -14.06 -55.04
N THR A 11 -22.06 -13.69 -55.19
CA THR A 11 -21.03 -14.54 -55.84
C THR A 11 -19.63 -14.24 -55.27
N GLU A 12 -18.92 -15.28 -54.80
CA GLU A 12 -17.49 -15.26 -54.46
C GLU A 12 -16.59 -15.13 -55.70
N ALA A 13 -15.49 -14.37 -55.58
CA ALA A 13 -14.38 -14.41 -56.53
C ALA A 13 -13.04 -14.53 -55.79
N SER A 14 -12.39 -15.67 -55.99
CA SER A 14 -11.05 -16.03 -55.53
C SER A 14 -9.96 -15.16 -56.17
N VAL A 15 -9.13 -14.50 -55.37
CA VAL A 15 -7.89 -13.83 -55.82
C VAL A 15 -6.68 -14.52 -55.20
N LYS A 16 -5.78 -15.04 -56.06
CA LYS A 16 -4.50 -15.68 -55.70
C LYS A 16 -3.52 -14.69 -55.07
N PRO A 17 -2.68 -15.11 -54.11
CA PRO A 17 -1.64 -14.25 -53.54
C PRO A 17 -0.45 -14.05 -54.51
N PRO A 18 0.17 -12.85 -54.54
CA PRO A 18 1.39 -12.58 -55.29
C PRO A 18 2.65 -13.17 -54.60
N PRO A 19 3.76 -13.35 -55.33
CA PRO A 19 4.91 -14.13 -54.88
C PRO A 19 5.74 -13.41 -53.82
N ALA A 20 6.35 -14.20 -52.93
CA ALA A 20 7.17 -13.74 -51.82
C ALA A 20 8.38 -12.90 -52.28
N MET A 21 8.35 -11.60 -51.97
CA MET A 21 9.54 -10.73 -51.99
C MET A 21 10.14 -10.68 -50.58
N LYS A 22 11.43 -11.02 -50.46
CA LYS A 22 12.20 -10.84 -49.23
C LYS A 22 12.34 -9.35 -48.92
N ALA A 23 11.75 -8.90 -47.82
CA ALA A 23 11.85 -7.52 -47.34
C ALA A 23 12.43 -7.49 -45.92
N ASN A 24 13.42 -6.62 -45.70
CA ASN A 24 14.14 -6.45 -44.45
C ASN A 24 13.25 -5.83 -43.35
N SER A 25 13.56 -6.22 -42.10
CA SER A 25 12.74 -6.17 -40.88
C SER A 25 12.23 -4.80 -40.37
N ILE A 26 12.42 -3.69 -41.10
CA ILE A 26 12.08 -2.34 -40.60
C ILE A 26 10.86 -1.75 -41.34
N SER A 27 10.63 -2.13 -42.59
CA SER A 27 9.50 -1.58 -43.37
C SER A 27 8.14 -2.20 -43.02
N VAL A 28 8.12 -3.36 -42.35
CA VAL A 28 6.88 -4.03 -41.90
C VAL A 28 6.29 -3.37 -40.65
N LEU A 29 7.13 -2.80 -39.77
CA LEU A 29 6.67 -2.11 -38.57
C LEU A 29 5.96 -0.79 -38.89
N LEU A 30 6.46 -0.04 -39.88
CA LEU A 30 5.89 1.26 -40.24
C LEU A 30 4.54 1.16 -40.97
N PHE A 31 4.29 0.06 -41.69
CA PHE A 31 2.97 -0.21 -42.28
C PHE A 31 1.92 -0.62 -41.24
N TYR A 32 2.32 -1.33 -40.16
CA TYR A 32 1.42 -1.71 -39.07
C TYR A 32 1.03 -0.54 -38.17
N VAL A 33 1.92 0.45 -37.99
CA VAL A 33 1.66 1.63 -37.15
C VAL A 33 0.74 2.64 -37.86
N PHE A 34 0.73 2.69 -39.20
CA PHE A 34 -0.09 3.66 -39.95
C PHE A 34 -1.52 3.20 -40.27
N TYR A 35 -1.81 1.89 -40.26
CA TYR A 35 -3.16 1.37 -40.61
C TYR A 35 -4.05 0.98 -39.42
N CYS A 36 -3.56 1.03 -38.17
CA CYS A 36 -4.39 0.85 -36.97
C CYS A 36 -4.99 2.16 -36.41
N GLY A 37 -4.89 3.25 -37.17
CA GLY A 37 -5.38 4.57 -36.79
C GLY A 37 -6.65 4.96 -37.54
N LEU A 38 -7.70 4.15 -37.54
CA LEU A 38 -9.09 4.53 -37.85
C LEU A 38 -10.00 3.30 -37.63
N GLU A 39 -11.12 3.50 -36.93
CA GLU A 39 -12.15 2.50 -36.52
C GLU A 39 -11.91 1.69 -35.22
N ILE A 40 -11.87 2.41 -34.09
CA ILE A 40 -12.09 1.81 -32.75
C ILE A 40 -13.61 1.63 -32.54
N LYS A 41 -14.19 0.62 -33.16
CA LYS A 41 -15.47 0.02 -32.75
C LYS A 41 -15.40 -1.47 -33.01
N GLU A 42 -14.60 -2.18 -32.19
CA GLU A 42 -14.78 -3.62 -31.83
C GLU A 42 -13.63 -4.23 -31.00
N CYS A 43 -12.87 -3.43 -30.24
CA CYS A 43 -11.80 -3.97 -29.38
C CYS A 43 -11.93 -3.65 -27.89
N VAL A 44 -13.13 -3.39 -27.33
CA VAL A 44 -13.33 -3.33 -25.86
C VAL A 44 -14.78 -3.67 -25.45
N ALA A 45 -15.40 -4.70 -26.03
CA ALA A 45 -16.81 -5.01 -25.73
C ALA A 45 -17.09 -6.43 -25.24
N ASP A 46 -16.08 -7.17 -24.75
CA ASP A 46 -16.35 -8.49 -24.13
C ASP A 46 -15.53 -8.79 -22.86
N ARG A 47 -15.19 -7.76 -22.06
CA ARG A 47 -14.48 -7.99 -20.79
C ARG A 47 -14.85 -7.08 -19.62
N ILE A 48 -16.04 -6.44 -19.63
CA ILE A 48 -16.45 -5.52 -18.56
C ILE A 48 -17.80 -5.87 -17.90
N SER A 49 -18.60 -6.82 -18.41
CA SER A 49 -19.94 -7.10 -17.86
C SER A 49 -20.05 -8.25 -16.82
N LYS A 50 -18.95 -8.77 -16.26
CA LYS A 50 -18.98 -9.82 -15.20
C LYS A 50 -17.91 -9.62 -14.11
N ARG A 51 -17.71 -8.38 -13.64
CA ARG A 51 -16.72 -8.07 -12.59
C ARG A 51 -17.38 -7.43 -11.36
N SER A 52 -18.49 -8.01 -10.93
CA SER A 52 -18.96 -7.97 -9.55
C SER A 52 -18.75 -9.37 -9.01
N ASP A 53 -17.74 -9.53 -8.15
CA ASP A 53 -17.61 -10.54 -7.08
C ASP A 53 -16.13 -10.56 -6.64
N GLU A 54 -15.92 -9.98 -5.46
CA GLU A 54 -14.73 -10.04 -4.58
C GLU A 54 -13.33 -9.65 -5.14
N PRO A 55 -12.80 -8.46 -4.77
CA PRO A 55 -11.39 -8.13 -5.00
C PRO A 55 -10.41 -9.11 -4.32
N MET A 56 -10.82 -9.73 -3.21
CA MET A 56 -10.00 -10.67 -2.43
C MET A 56 -9.72 -11.98 -3.19
N LYS A 57 -10.61 -12.40 -4.09
CA LYS A 57 -10.48 -13.66 -4.84
C LYS A 57 -9.36 -13.61 -5.88
N ARG A 58 -9.11 -12.43 -6.46
CA ARG A 58 -7.97 -12.20 -7.38
C ARG A 58 -6.62 -12.13 -6.67
N VAL A 59 -6.61 -11.70 -5.41
CA VAL A 59 -5.43 -11.83 -4.56
C VAL A 59 -5.17 -13.33 -4.42
N LEU A 60 -6.17 -14.11 -4.00
CA LEU A 60 -6.10 -15.57 -3.76
C LEU A 60 -5.78 -16.47 -4.98
N ASP A 61 -6.15 -16.10 -6.20
CA ASP A 61 -5.79 -16.89 -7.40
C ASP A 61 -4.27 -16.84 -7.72
N LEU A 62 -3.54 -15.87 -7.14
CA LEU A 62 -2.06 -15.90 -7.11
C LEU A 62 -1.51 -16.85 -6.02
N PHE A 63 -2.35 -17.32 -5.09
CA PHE A 63 -2.03 -18.21 -3.98
C PHE A 63 -2.38 -19.68 -4.27
N ASN A 64 -2.06 -20.17 -5.48
CA ASN A 64 -1.79 -21.61 -5.63
C ASN A 64 -0.49 -21.91 -4.84
N VAL A 65 -0.61 -21.97 -3.51
CA VAL A 65 0.45 -22.23 -2.55
C VAL A 65 0.83 -23.70 -2.67
N THR A 66 1.70 -24.02 -3.62
CA THR A 66 2.78 -24.95 -3.28
C THR A 66 3.74 -24.16 -2.41
N ALA A 67 3.63 -24.36 -1.09
CA ALA A 67 4.57 -23.78 -0.12
C ALA A 67 6.01 -24.03 -0.61
N PRO A 68 6.82 -22.99 -0.83
CA PRO A 68 8.21 -23.21 -1.18
C PRO A 68 8.90 -23.79 0.05
N GLN A 69 9.19 -25.10 0.02
CA GLN A 69 10.15 -25.70 0.95
C GLN A 69 11.56 -25.17 0.62
N LYS A 70 11.85 -23.94 1.03
CA LYS A 70 13.22 -23.45 1.14
C LYS A 70 13.73 -23.89 2.51
N SER A 71 14.90 -24.53 2.53
CA SER A 71 15.51 -25.17 3.69
C SER A 71 15.50 -24.27 4.93
N PHE A 72 14.54 -24.52 5.81
CA PHE A 72 14.36 -23.82 7.08
C PHE A 72 15.46 -24.27 8.06
N GLN A 73 16.09 -23.32 8.73
CA GLN A 73 17.08 -23.59 9.77
C GLN A 73 16.39 -24.43 10.85
N SER A 74 16.91 -25.62 11.13
CA SER A 74 16.25 -26.69 11.91
C SER A 74 15.99 -26.40 13.39
N SER A 75 16.17 -25.15 13.84
CA SER A 75 16.22 -24.74 15.24
C SER A 75 15.15 -23.72 15.65
N VAL A 76 14.09 -23.48 14.87
CA VAL A 76 13.05 -22.50 15.22
C VAL A 76 11.65 -23.13 15.20
N ARG A 77 10.89 -22.93 16.27
CA ARG A 77 9.48 -23.31 16.40
C ARG A 77 8.58 -22.12 16.08
N ARG A 78 7.58 -22.32 15.25
CA ARG A 78 6.60 -21.29 14.88
C ARG A 78 5.28 -21.50 15.63
N ARG A 79 4.67 -20.41 16.12
CA ARG A 79 3.36 -20.40 16.79
C ARG A 79 2.52 -19.22 16.31
N ILE A 80 1.23 -19.44 16.14
CA ILE A 80 0.24 -18.39 15.86
C ILE A 80 -0.70 -18.35 17.05
N VAL A 81 -0.73 -17.22 17.75
CA VAL A 81 -1.60 -17.01 18.92
C VAL A 81 -2.52 -15.83 18.68
N THR A 82 -3.75 -15.90 19.18
CA THR A 82 -4.74 -14.81 19.07
C THR A 82 -5.63 -14.74 20.30
N ASP A 83 -6.07 -13.55 20.65
CA ASP A 83 -7.07 -13.32 21.70
C ASP A 83 -8.45 -12.91 21.15
N VAL A 84 -8.61 -12.89 19.82
CA VAL A 84 -9.83 -12.42 19.14
C VAL A 84 -11.06 -13.24 19.54
N ASN A 85 -10.91 -14.57 19.63
CA ASN A 85 -12.00 -15.47 20.02
C ASN A 85 -12.40 -15.33 21.50
N LEU A 86 -11.57 -14.67 22.31
CA LEU A 86 -11.80 -14.40 23.74
C LEU A 86 -12.09 -12.91 24.02
N GLY A 87 -12.52 -12.17 23.00
CA GLY A 87 -12.96 -10.77 23.13
C GLY A 87 -11.85 -9.73 22.94
N GLY A 88 -10.63 -10.17 22.67
CA GLY A 88 -9.53 -9.30 22.24
C GLY A 88 -9.60 -8.91 20.76
N HIS A 89 -8.48 -8.44 20.24
CA HIS A 89 -8.35 -7.90 18.88
C HIS A 89 -6.96 -8.13 18.28
N ARG A 90 -6.16 -9.05 18.84
CA ARG A 90 -4.71 -9.14 18.57
C ARG A 90 -4.33 -10.53 18.08
N LEU A 91 -3.34 -10.56 17.22
CA LEU A 91 -2.71 -11.78 16.72
C LEU A 91 -1.19 -11.60 16.76
N ALA A 92 -0.49 -12.63 17.22
CA ALA A 92 0.96 -12.70 17.19
C ALA A 92 1.41 -13.98 16.48
N GLU A 93 2.23 -13.81 15.44
CA GLU A 93 3.05 -14.88 14.88
C GLU A 93 4.40 -14.83 15.58
N ILE A 94 4.75 -15.90 16.29
CA ILE A 94 5.93 -15.97 17.14
C ILE A 94 6.86 -17.04 16.59
N PHE A 95 8.14 -16.68 16.52
CA PHE A 95 9.24 -17.58 16.18
C PHE A 95 10.07 -17.79 17.45
N GLU A 96 10.09 -19.00 17.98
CA GLU A 96 10.80 -19.40 19.21
C GLU A 96 12.03 -20.22 18.84
N ASP A 97 13.13 -20.11 19.57
CA ASP A 97 14.26 -21.05 19.44
C ASP A 97 13.80 -22.46 19.88
N ASN A 98 14.30 -23.53 19.27
CA ASN A 98 14.00 -24.89 19.69
C ASN A 98 14.77 -25.31 20.96
N ASN A 99 15.91 -24.67 21.22
CA ASN A 99 16.80 -24.99 22.34
C ASN A 99 16.56 -24.11 23.56
N THR A 100 15.90 -22.96 23.39
CA THR A 100 15.54 -22.04 24.47
C THR A 100 14.06 -21.65 24.36
N THR A 101 13.42 -21.20 25.44
CA THR A 101 12.05 -20.66 25.37
C THR A 101 12.01 -19.20 24.93
N ASP A 102 13.05 -18.75 24.22
CA ASP A 102 13.24 -17.35 23.82
C ASP A 102 12.66 -17.08 22.43
N PHE A 103 12.16 -15.87 22.22
CA PHE A 103 11.52 -15.46 20.97
C PHE A 103 12.55 -14.89 19.99
N VAL A 104 12.84 -15.58 18.90
CA VAL A 104 13.71 -15.10 17.82
C VAL A 104 13.14 -13.85 17.17
N SER A 105 11.85 -13.87 16.81
CA SER A 105 11.14 -12.74 16.21
C SER A 105 9.62 -12.87 16.38
N CYS A 106 8.90 -11.77 16.17
CA CYS A 106 7.45 -11.74 16.20
C CYS A 106 6.90 -10.84 15.09
N ASN A 107 5.74 -11.21 14.53
CA ASN A 107 4.88 -10.32 13.76
C ASN A 107 3.56 -10.13 14.52
N LEU A 108 3.15 -8.88 14.67
CA LEU A 108 1.98 -8.51 15.47
C LEU A 108 0.94 -7.81 14.60
N ILE A 109 -0.34 -8.11 14.83
CA ILE A 109 -1.48 -7.45 14.16
C ILE A 109 -2.48 -7.03 15.24
N GLY A 110 -2.98 -5.79 15.15
CA GLY A 110 -3.95 -5.22 16.09
C GLY A 110 -5.37 -5.02 15.53
N SER A 111 -5.56 -5.17 14.22
CA SER A 111 -6.87 -4.95 13.61
C SER A 111 -7.72 -6.22 13.68
N LYS A 112 -8.74 -6.22 14.56
CA LYS A 112 -9.69 -7.33 14.68
C LYS A 112 -10.26 -7.78 13.34
N LYS A 113 -10.71 -6.83 12.50
CA LYS A 113 -11.30 -7.12 11.19
C LYS A 113 -10.28 -7.81 10.27
N LEU A 114 -9.03 -7.31 10.26
CA LEU A 114 -7.95 -7.90 9.48
C LEU A 114 -7.63 -9.32 9.96
N ILE A 115 -7.56 -9.52 11.27
CA ILE A 115 -7.27 -10.83 11.87
C ILE A 115 -8.39 -11.82 11.54
N GLU A 116 -9.64 -11.43 11.68
CA GLU A 116 -10.79 -12.28 11.31
C GLU A 116 -10.73 -12.69 9.84
N ASP A 117 -10.28 -11.81 8.95
CA ASP A 117 -10.06 -12.14 7.53
C ASP A 117 -8.88 -13.09 7.33
N VAL A 118 -7.75 -12.88 8.02
CA VAL A 118 -6.57 -13.76 7.98
C VAL A 118 -6.90 -15.16 8.51
N LEU A 119 -7.63 -15.26 9.62
CA LEU A 119 -7.96 -16.53 10.26
C LEU A 119 -8.86 -17.44 9.41
N LYS A 120 -9.61 -16.89 8.43
CA LYS A 120 -10.40 -17.71 7.49
C LYS A 120 -9.54 -18.62 6.62
N TYR A 121 -8.27 -18.27 6.43
CA TYR A 121 -7.34 -19.00 5.55
C TYR A 121 -6.37 -19.90 6.32
N ILE A 122 -6.35 -19.81 7.65
CA ILE A 122 -5.46 -20.59 8.51
C ILE A 122 -6.30 -21.67 9.20
N PRO A 123 -6.00 -22.97 9.02
CA PRO A 123 -6.72 -24.01 9.73
C PRO A 123 -6.62 -23.81 11.24
N SER A 124 -7.74 -23.92 11.94
CA SER A 124 -7.84 -23.62 13.38
C SER A 124 -6.90 -24.48 14.25
N GLU A 125 -6.49 -25.66 13.78
CA GLU A 125 -5.49 -26.52 14.43
C GLU A 125 -4.09 -25.90 14.55
N TYR A 126 -3.78 -24.88 13.75
CA TYR A 126 -2.51 -24.13 13.81
C TYR A 126 -2.60 -22.84 14.63
N VAL A 127 -3.80 -22.47 15.10
CA VAL A 127 -4.07 -21.23 15.83
C VAL A 127 -4.36 -21.56 17.28
N THR A 128 -3.66 -20.90 18.20
CA THR A 128 -3.91 -21.05 19.64
C THR A 128 -4.64 -19.82 20.17
N ASP A 129 -5.84 -20.04 20.70
CA ASP A 129 -6.57 -19.01 21.43
C ASP A 129 -5.95 -18.82 22.81
N VAL A 130 -5.66 -17.57 23.17
CA VAL A 130 -5.04 -17.18 24.44
C VAL A 130 -5.83 -16.06 25.11
N SER A 131 -5.83 -16.03 26.44
CA SER A 131 -6.45 -14.93 27.18
C SER A 131 -5.79 -13.58 26.89
N VAL A 132 -6.48 -12.48 27.19
CA VAL A 132 -5.92 -11.12 27.06
C VAL A 132 -4.65 -10.96 27.89
N GLU A 133 -4.62 -11.57 29.07
CA GLU A 133 -3.47 -11.58 29.98
C GLU A 133 -2.29 -12.38 29.43
N GLU A 134 -2.53 -13.55 28.84
CA GLU A 134 -1.48 -14.33 28.17
C GLU A 134 -0.96 -13.61 26.92
N MET A 135 -1.86 -13.02 26.12
CA MET A 135 -1.49 -12.22 24.96
C MET A 135 -0.58 -11.05 25.34
N ASN A 136 -0.88 -10.36 26.45
CA ASN A 136 -0.01 -9.31 26.99
C ASN A 136 1.41 -9.79 27.28
N GLN A 137 1.56 -11.01 27.81
CA GLN A 137 2.89 -11.60 28.06
C GLN A 137 3.65 -11.89 26.75
N PHE A 138 2.95 -12.30 25.70
CA PHE A 138 3.55 -12.49 24.39
C PHE A 138 4.00 -11.16 23.79
N ILE A 139 3.13 -10.15 23.81
CA ILE A 139 3.42 -8.81 23.26
C ILE A 139 4.58 -8.15 23.99
N ASP A 140 4.64 -8.19 25.32
CA ASP A 140 5.74 -7.60 26.09
C ASP A 140 7.09 -8.21 25.69
N LYS A 141 7.15 -9.54 25.56
CA LYS A 141 8.37 -10.23 25.09
C LYS A 141 8.75 -9.89 23.66
N CYS A 142 7.78 -9.62 22.80
CA CYS A 142 8.01 -9.23 21.40
C CYS A 142 8.45 -7.77 21.29
N ALA A 143 7.85 -6.86 22.06
CA ALA A 143 8.19 -5.43 22.09
C ALA A 143 9.60 -5.18 22.66
N ASP A 144 10.10 -6.10 23.49
CA ASP A 144 11.43 -6.02 24.10
C ASP A 144 12.58 -6.45 23.21
N ARG A 145 12.38 -6.81 21.94
CA ARG A 145 13.47 -7.24 21.04
C ARG A 145 13.65 -6.33 19.84
N ASP A 146 14.90 -5.95 19.58
CA ASP A 146 15.28 -5.24 18.36
C ASP A 146 15.30 -6.27 17.23
N THR A 147 14.39 -6.14 16.26
CA THR A 147 14.32 -7.03 15.11
C THR A 147 15.57 -6.90 14.27
N SER A 148 16.48 -7.84 14.45
CA SER A 148 17.64 -8.05 13.61
C SER A 148 17.75 -9.53 13.27
N GLN A 149 16.72 -10.11 12.63
CA GLN A 149 16.94 -11.21 11.70
C GLN A 149 15.70 -11.53 10.83
N GLU A 150 15.97 -11.63 9.53
CA GLU A 150 15.09 -12.14 8.49
C GLU A 150 14.77 -13.63 8.74
N GLY A 151 13.51 -13.91 9.06
CA GLY A 151 12.91 -15.23 8.86
C GLY A 151 11.71 -15.04 7.94
N SER A 152 11.56 -15.90 6.93
CA SER A 152 10.41 -15.79 6.01
C SER A 152 9.10 -16.06 6.76
N SER A 153 8.31 -15.02 6.98
CA SER A 153 7.00 -15.06 7.60
C SER A 153 5.93 -15.52 6.61
N LEU A 154 4.82 -16.11 7.10
CA LEU A 154 3.64 -16.29 6.25
C LEU A 154 3.03 -14.94 5.82
N LEU A 155 3.24 -13.87 6.59
CA LEU A 155 2.85 -12.50 6.23
C LEU A 155 3.72 -11.96 5.09
N ASP A 156 4.96 -12.41 4.94
CA ASP A 156 5.80 -12.07 3.78
C ASP A 156 5.22 -12.63 2.48
N SER A 157 4.51 -13.75 2.57
CA SER A 157 3.82 -14.36 1.42
C SER A 157 2.54 -13.62 1.03
N LEU A 158 2.06 -12.67 1.86
CA LEU A 158 0.87 -11.86 1.59
C LEU A 158 1.18 -10.57 0.79
N GLY A 159 2.47 -10.33 0.47
CA GLY A 159 2.97 -9.23 -0.36
C GLY A 159 3.36 -7.97 0.43
N ASP A 160 4.21 -7.12 -0.16
CA ASP A 160 4.80 -5.92 0.45
C ASP A 160 3.77 -4.95 1.10
N ALA A 161 2.58 -4.86 0.51
CA ALA A 161 1.47 -4.04 1.02
C ALA A 161 0.86 -4.60 2.32
N PHE A 162 0.92 -5.92 2.52
CA PHE A 162 0.40 -6.59 3.72
C PHE A 162 1.43 -6.58 4.86
N GLN A 163 2.74 -6.60 4.54
CA GLN A 163 3.81 -6.36 5.53
C GLN A 163 3.67 -4.99 6.18
N SER A 164 3.24 -3.98 5.41
CA SER A 164 3.00 -2.62 5.93
C SER A 164 1.80 -2.52 6.88
N LEU A 165 1.02 -3.60 7.06
CA LEU A 165 -0.09 -3.70 8.01
C LEU A 165 0.32 -4.33 9.35
N VAL A 166 1.50 -4.96 9.42
CA VAL A 166 2.06 -5.52 10.66
C VAL A 166 2.53 -4.37 11.54
N ILE A 167 2.35 -4.49 12.87
CA ILE A 167 2.88 -3.51 13.81
C ILE A 167 4.40 -3.41 13.66
N PHE A 168 4.88 -2.20 13.42
CA PHE A 168 6.30 -1.94 13.20
C PHE A 168 7.11 -2.38 14.44
N PRO A 169 8.22 -3.10 14.27
CA PRO A 169 9.02 -3.58 15.39
C PRO A 169 9.42 -2.48 16.38
N GLY A 170 9.31 -2.80 17.67
CA GLY A 170 9.58 -1.83 18.74
C GLY A 170 8.47 -0.80 18.98
N THR A 171 7.34 -0.91 18.29
CA THR A 171 6.13 -0.07 18.48
C THR A 171 4.93 -0.94 18.87
N LYS A 172 3.84 -0.31 19.32
CA LYS A 172 2.57 -0.98 19.63
C LYS A 172 1.38 -0.39 18.86
N TRP A 173 1.57 0.78 18.24
CA TRP A 173 0.53 1.54 17.54
C TRP A 173 0.82 1.71 16.04
N CYS A 174 2.06 1.48 15.57
CA CYS A 174 2.39 1.72 14.17
C CYS A 174 2.05 0.51 13.28
N GLY A 175 0.78 0.32 12.92
CA GLY A 175 0.36 -0.71 11.98
C GLY A 175 -1.16 -0.77 11.83
N ALA A 176 -1.71 -1.91 11.40
CA ALA A 176 -3.16 -2.07 11.33
C ALA A 176 -3.74 -2.29 12.73
N GLY A 177 -4.39 -1.24 13.27
CA GLY A 177 -4.85 -1.20 14.66
C GLY A 177 -3.66 -1.13 15.62
N ASP A 178 -3.90 -1.45 16.89
CA ASP A 178 -2.86 -1.45 17.91
C ASP A 178 -2.80 -2.77 18.68
N VAL A 179 -1.68 -3.02 19.35
CA VAL A 179 -1.50 -4.14 20.28
C VAL A 179 -1.29 -3.65 21.71
N ALA A 180 -1.59 -2.38 21.97
CA ALA A 180 -1.36 -1.73 23.23
C ALA A 180 -2.37 -2.21 24.29
N LYS A 181 -1.95 -2.25 25.54
CA LYS A 181 -2.84 -2.59 26.67
C LYS A 181 -3.80 -1.45 27.00
N ASN A 182 -3.34 -0.22 26.77
CA ASN A 182 -4.02 1.03 27.05
C ASN A 182 -3.28 2.16 26.33
N TYR A 183 -3.85 3.36 26.36
CA TYR A 183 -3.32 4.56 25.69
C TYR A 183 -1.85 4.87 26.04
N ASP A 184 -1.40 4.62 27.26
CA ASP A 184 -0.02 4.93 27.69
C ASP A 184 0.97 3.79 27.44
N ASP A 185 0.50 2.64 26.91
CA ASP A 185 1.34 1.50 26.61
C ASP A 185 2.06 1.69 25.26
N LEU A 186 3.27 2.24 25.34
CA LEU A 186 4.16 2.46 24.20
C LEU A 186 5.26 1.38 24.15
N GLY A 187 5.74 1.09 22.95
CA GLY A 187 6.90 0.26 22.68
C GLY A 187 8.23 0.99 22.92
N LYS A 188 9.34 0.29 22.65
CA LYS A 188 10.71 0.80 22.80
C LYS A 188 10.99 2.05 21.97
N ALA A 189 10.50 2.09 20.74
CA ALA A 189 10.57 3.26 19.86
C ALA A 189 9.51 4.29 20.27
N SER A 190 9.48 4.65 21.56
CA SER A 190 8.35 5.32 22.21
C SER A 190 7.96 6.66 21.56
N ASP A 191 8.92 7.45 21.08
CA ASP A 191 8.62 8.70 20.39
C ASP A 191 7.99 8.49 19.02
N THR A 192 8.44 7.50 18.25
CA THR A 192 7.81 7.09 16.99
C THR A 192 6.42 6.51 17.26
N ASP A 193 6.30 5.66 18.27
CA ASP A 193 5.06 4.98 18.62
C ASP A 193 3.99 5.96 19.08
N ARG A 194 4.40 7.02 19.78
CA ARG A 194 3.53 8.15 20.15
C ARG A 194 2.94 8.83 18.91
N CYS A 195 3.72 9.05 17.85
CA CYS A 195 3.20 9.61 16.61
C CYS A 195 2.08 8.74 16.02
N CYS A 196 2.25 7.42 16.01
CA CYS A 196 1.24 6.48 15.51
C CYS A 196 0.00 6.45 16.42
N ARG A 197 0.19 6.44 17.74
CA ARG A 197 -0.91 6.51 18.70
C ARG A 197 -1.77 7.76 18.49
N GLU A 198 -1.16 8.94 18.35
CA GLU A 198 -1.94 10.17 18.11
C GLU A 198 -2.67 10.14 16.76
N HIS A 199 -2.07 9.52 15.73
CA HIS A 199 -2.69 9.34 14.41
C HIS A 199 -3.93 8.42 14.47
N ASP A 200 -3.83 7.30 15.18
CA ASP A 200 -4.93 6.34 15.38
C ASP A 200 -6.15 6.95 16.08
N HIS A 201 -5.94 7.99 16.89
CA HIS A 201 -7.00 8.71 17.61
C HIS A 201 -7.64 9.85 16.80
N SER A 202 -7.51 9.82 15.47
CA SER A 202 -8.21 10.76 14.59
C SER A 202 -9.75 10.62 14.75
N PRO A 203 -10.46 11.71 15.10
CA PRO A 203 -11.90 11.71 15.35
C PRO A 203 -12.72 11.54 14.08
N ASP A 204 -12.16 11.88 12.92
CA ASP A 204 -12.80 11.67 11.62
C ASP A 204 -11.92 10.80 10.73
N ASN A 205 -12.43 9.61 10.45
CA ASN A 205 -11.81 8.65 9.54
C ASN A 205 -12.88 7.90 8.74
N ILE A 206 -12.46 7.36 7.60
CA ILE A 206 -13.22 6.47 6.74
C ILE A 206 -12.57 5.09 6.84
N PRO A 207 -13.22 4.09 7.48
CA PRO A 207 -12.65 2.76 7.60
C PRO A 207 -12.42 2.12 6.23
N ALA A 208 -11.60 1.08 6.18
CA ALA A 208 -11.36 0.32 4.95
C ALA A 208 -12.69 -0.13 4.29
N PHE A 209 -12.84 0.19 3.00
CA PHE A 209 -14.06 -0.04 2.19
C PHE A 209 -15.32 0.70 2.67
N GLY A 210 -15.16 1.67 3.57
CA GLY A 210 -16.24 2.52 4.07
C GLY A 210 -16.54 3.72 3.16
N THR A 211 -17.70 4.32 3.39
CA THR A 211 -18.10 5.57 2.72
C THR A 211 -18.52 6.59 3.78
N LYS A 212 -17.95 7.79 3.72
CA LYS A 212 -18.32 8.95 4.53
C LYS A 212 -18.08 10.21 3.70
N HIS A 213 -18.82 11.29 3.95
CA HIS A 213 -18.63 12.57 3.23
C HIS A 213 -18.74 12.45 1.70
N ASN A 214 -19.51 11.47 1.20
CA ASN A 214 -19.59 11.12 -0.23
C ASN A 214 -18.25 10.66 -0.84
N ILE A 215 -17.28 10.29 -0.01
CA ILE A 215 -16.00 9.69 -0.36
C ILE A 215 -16.04 8.21 0.02
N THR A 216 -15.69 7.33 -0.91
CA THR A 216 -15.52 5.90 -0.65
C THR A 216 -14.04 5.57 -0.55
N ASN A 217 -13.62 5.06 0.60
CA ASN A 217 -12.26 4.57 0.81
C ASN A 217 -12.12 3.17 0.20
N TYR A 218 -11.52 3.08 -1.00
CA TYR A 218 -11.27 1.79 -1.66
C TYR A 218 -10.02 1.06 -1.15
N LEU A 219 -9.28 1.64 -0.19
CA LEU A 219 -8.06 1.07 0.35
C LEU A 219 -8.39 0.04 1.45
N PRO A 220 -7.55 -0.99 1.64
CA PRO A 220 -7.72 -2.00 2.67
C PRO A 220 -7.31 -1.53 4.08
N TYR A 221 -7.10 -0.23 4.27
CA TYR A 221 -6.72 0.41 5.53
C TYR A 221 -7.53 1.70 5.73
N THR A 222 -7.51 2.21 6.96
CA THR A 222 -8.24 3.43 7.35
C THR A 222 -7.70 4.65 6.60
N MET A 223 -8.60 5.49 6.11
CA MET A 223 -8.30 6.80 5.53
C MET A 223 -8.69 7.87 6.55
N THR A 224 -7.78 8.80 6.83
CA THR A 224 -7.90 9.82 7.86
C THR A 224 -8.03 11.22 7.25
N GLU A 225 -8.49 12.19 8.03
CA GLU A 225 -8.53 13.58 7.58
C GLU A 225 -7.10 14.12 7.40
N CYS A 226 -6.85 14.89 6.34
CA CYS A 226 -5.51 15.34 5.96
C CYS A 226 -4.78 16.12 7.06
N THR A 227 -5.50 16.76 7.96
CA THR A 227 -4.90 17.47 9.10
C THR A 227 -4.19 16.51 10.05
N TYR A 228 -4.69 15.29 10.24
CA TYR A 228 -4.06 14.26 11.07
C TYR A 228 -2.87 13.61 10.36
N ASP A 229 -2.97 13.39 9.05
CA ASP A 229 -1.84 12.88 8.26
C ASP A 229 -0.69 13.89 8.21
N LYS A 230 -0.99 15.19 8.07
CA LYS A 230 -0.01 16.29 8.15
C LYS A 230 0.66 16.35 9.53
N GLN A 231 -0.10 16.17 10.61
CA GLN A 231 0.46 16.09 11.97
C GLN A 231 1.35 14.86 12.15
N PHE A 232 0.91 13.70 11.65
CA PHE A 232 1.67 12.46 11.70
C PHE A 232 2.99 12.59 10.93
N PHE A 233 2.94 13.12 9.70
CA PHE A 233 4.11 13.42 8.88
C PHE A 233 5.12 14.27 9.65
N ASN A 234 4.68 15.41 10.18
CA ASN A 234 5.55 16.32 10.94
C ASN A 234 6.09 15.69 12.23
N CYS A 235 5.29 14.89 12.94
CA CYS A 235 5.73 14.17 14.13
C CYS A 235 6.89 13.22 13.79
N LEU A 236 6.76 12.43 12.73
CA LEU A 236 7.80 11.48 12.31
C LEU A 236 9.08 12.17 11.83
N GLN A 237 8.95 13.28 11.09
CA GLN A 237 10.10 14.11 10.69
C GLN A 237 10.86 14.65 11.91
N ASN A 238 10.13 15.20 12.89
CA ASN A 238 10.72 15.77 14.10
C ASN A 238 11.40 14.71 14.99
N VAL A 239 10.83 13.50 15.08
CA VAL A 239 11.46 12.40 15.84
C VAL A 239 12.77 11.96 15.18
N SER A 240 12.83 11.96 13.85
CA SER A 240 14.06 11.75 13.05
C SER A 240 14.87 10.49 13.44
N SER A 241 14.22 9.45 13.98
CA SER A 241 14.84 8.18 14.33
C SER A 241 14.78 7.20 13.15
N LEU A 242 15.58 6.13 13.17
CA LEU A 242 15.48 5.08 12.14
C LEU A 242 14.03 4.55 12.04
N ALA A 243 13.39 4.30 13.17
CA ALA A 243 12.00 3.85 13.23
C ALA A 243 11.04 4.87 12.64
N SER A 244 11.14 6.16 13.00
CA SER A 244 10.21 7.17 12.47
C SER A 244 10.38 7.39 10.97
N VAL A 245 11.62 7.37 10.47
CA VAL A 245 11.89 7.50 9.04
C VAL A 245 11.33 6.29 8.28
N THR A 246 11.55 5.07 8.76
CA THR A 246 11.01 3.87 8.09
C THR A 246 9.48 3.86 8.11
N VAL A 247 8.86 4.17 9.25
CA VAL A 247 7.39 4.28 9.35
C VAL A 247 6.85 5.34 8.37
N GLY A 248 7.50 6.50 8.28
CA GLY A 248 7.12 7.56 7.34
C GLY A 248 7.19 7.10 5.88
N VAL A 249 8.28 6.45 5.48
CA VAL A 249 8.44 5.89 4.13
C VAL A 249 7.37 4.84 3.84
N LEU A 250 7.11 3.93 4.77
CA LEU A 250 6.08 2.89 4.59
C LEU A 250 4.70 3.50 4.39
N PHE A 251 4.32 4.48 5.21
CA PHE A 251 2.99 5.09 5.17
C PHE A 251 2.79 6.02 3.95
N PHE A 252 3.71 6.94 3.71
CA PHE A 252 3.54 8.01 2.72
C PHE A 252 4.09 7.65 1.33
N ASP A 253 5.15 6.84 1.24
CA ASP A 253 5.83 6.58 -0.04
C ASP A 253 5.50 5.21 -0.63
N VAL A 254 5.39 4.18 0.22
CA VAL A 254 5.08 2.80 -0.19
C VAL A 254 3.57 2.60 -0.29
N LEU A 255 2.84 2.81 0.80
CA LEU A 255 1.37 2.69 0.82
C LEU A 255 0.68 3.85 0.08
N LYS A 256 1.34 5.02 0.02
CA LYS A 256 0.78 6.24 -0.57
C LYS A 256 -0.62 6.53 -0.04
N THR A 257 -0.78 6.39 1.27
CA THR A 257 -2.06 6.57 1.96
C THR A 257 -2.58 7.96 1.66
N LYS A 258 -3.74 8.00 0.99
CA LYS A 258 -4.45 9.24 0.71
C LYS A 258 -5.20 9.68 1.95
N CYS A 259 -5.47 10.97 2.04
CA CYS A 259 -6.29 11.56 3.09
C CYS A 259 -7.49 12.29 2.47
N PHE A 260 -8.45 12.69 3.30
CA PHE A 260 -9.56 13.53 2.84
C PHE A 260 -9.60 14.87 3.58
N GLU A 261 -10.03 15.94 2.92
CA GLU A 261 -10.25 17.23 3.57
C GLU A 261 -11.41 18.01 2.94
N TYR A 262 -11.96 18.96 3.70
CA TYR A 262 -13.00 19.86 3.25
C TYR A 262 -12.39 21.20 2.84
N GLY A 263 -12.31 21.45 1.53
CA GLY A 263 -11.60 22.59 0.99
C GLY A 263 -12.03 22.93 -0.43
N TYR A 264 -11.28 23.83 -1.05
CA TYR A 264 -11.48 24.14 -2.47
C TYR A 264 -10.90 23.00 -3.32
N PRO A 265 -11.62 22.54 -4.35
CA PRO A 265 -11.08 21.53 -5.24
C PRO A 265 -9.83 22.06 -5.95
N SER A 266 -8.83 21.20 -6.12
CA SER A 266 -7.61 21.53 -6.86
C SER A 266 -7.86 21.59 -8.36
N GLU A 267 -7.29 22.59 -9.03
CA GLU A 267 -7.25 22.73 -10.49
C GLU A 267 -5.81 22.72 -10.96
N CYS A 268 -5.58 22.03 -12.09
CA CYS A 268 -4.25 21.96 -12.69
C CYS A 268 -3.90 23.30 -13.34
N THR A 269 -2.82 23.93 -12.89
CA THR A 269 -2.35 25.22 -13.43
C THR A 269 -1.28 25.03 -14.50
N GLU A 270 -0.52 23.94 -14.45
CA GLU A 270 0.53 23.62 -15.43
C GLU A 270 0.43 22.19 -15.99
N TYR A 271 0.53 22.07 -17.32
CA TYR A 271 0.48 20.79 -18.04
C TYR A 271 1.79 20.46 -18.74
N ASN A 272 2.33 19.26 -18.49
CA ASN A 272 3.42 18.68 -19.25
C ASN A 272 2.90 17.55 -20.15
N TYR A 273 2.56 17.91 -21.39
CA TYR A 273 2.03 16.97 -22.38
C TYR A 273 3.03 15.88 -22.81
N TRP A 274 4.32 16.01 -22.51
CA TRP A 274 5.28 14.92 -22.73
C TRP A 274 5.04 13.77 -21.75
N ARG A 275 4.59 14.06 -20.51
CA ARG A 275 4.17 13.04 -19.54
C ARG A 275 2.97 12.24 -20.03
N LEU A 276 2.12 12.79 -20.89
CA LEU A 276 0.94 12.10 -21.44
C LEU A 276 1.29 10.77 -22.14
N PHE A 277 2.50 10.65 -22.68
CA PHE A 277 2.98 9.45 -23.38
C PHE A 277 3.60 8.40 -22.45
N LEU A 278 3.92 8.75 -21.19
CA LEU A 278 4.59 7.87 -20.21
C LEU A 278 3.76 7.62 -18.94
N LEU A 279 2.94 8.59 -18.53
CA LEU A 279 2.11 8.60 -17.33
C LEU A 279 0.69 9.09 -17.69
N LYS A 280 -0.32 8.61 -16.96
CA LYS A 280 -1.73 8.94 -17.25
C LYS A 280 -2.16 10.35 -16.79
N ASN A 281 -1.33 11.08 -16.03
CA ASN A 281 -1.64 12.44 -15.59
C ASN A 281 -0.60 13.44 -16.14
N PRO A 282 -0.99 14.38 -17.02
CA PRO A 282 -0.10 15.42 -17.54
C PRO A 282 0.08 16.61 -16.57
N CYS A 283 -0.68 16.68 -15.47
CA CYS A 283 -0.59 17.80 -14.55
C CYS A 283 0.75 17.83 -13.82
N VAL A 284 1.35 19.01 -13.74
CA VAL A 284 2.60 19.29 -13.02
C VAL A 284 2.28 19.94 -11.69
N ASP A 285 1.48 21.00 -11.72
CA ASP A 285 1.15 21.82 -10.56
C ASP A 285 -0.37 21.94 -10.39
N GLU A 286 -0.80 21.77 -9.14
CA GLU A 286 -2.20 21.85 -8.72
C GLU A 286 -2.35 22.99 -7.71
N GLU A 287 -3.32 23.88 -7.95
CA GLU A 287 -3.66 24.97 -7.03
C GLU A 287 -5.15 24.94 -6.65
N PRO A 288 -5.54 25.44 -5.47
CA PRO A 288 -6.94 25.46 -5.07
C PRO A 288 -7.79 26.42 -5.91
N ASP A 289 -8.86 25.92 -6.53
CA ASP A 289 -9.81 26.74 -7.30
C ASP A 289 -10.84 27.39 -6.38
N THR A 290 -10.51 28.61 -5.95
CA THR A 290 -11.38 29.43 -5.08
C THR A 290 -12.67 29.93 -5.76
N SER A 291 -12.83 29.74 -7.07
CA SER A 291 -14.07 30.09 -7.78
C SER A 291 -15.18 29.04 -7.57
N LYS A 292 -14.81 27.81 -7.19
CA LYS A 292 -15.74 26.71 -6.91
C LYS A 292 -16.13 26.67 -5.42
N PRO A 293 -17.32 26.16 -5.09
CA PRO A 293 -17.69 25.92 -3.70
C PRO A 293 -16.78 24.86 -3.07
N LYS A 294 -16.57 24.94 -1.76
CA LYS A 294 -15.82 23.93 -1.02
C LYS A 294 -16.56 22.60 -1.02
N GLU A 295 -15.80 21.52 -1.12
CA GLU A 295 -16.29 20.16 -1.06
C GLU A 295 -15.28 19.23 -0.38
N TRP A 296 -15.77 18.07 0.05
CA TRP A 296 -14.92 17.00 0.51
C TRP A 296 -14.23 16.35 -0.69
N HIS A 297 -12.91 16.31 -0.66
CA HIS A 297 -12.09 15.70 -1.70
C HIS A 297 -10.95 14.89 -1.09
N ILE A 298 -10.28 14.10 -1.94
CA ILE A 298 -9.17 13.22 -1.56
C ILE A 298 -7.87 13.87 -2.02
N GLU A 299 -6.90 13.94 -1.13
CA GLU A 299 -5.56 14.44 -1.41
C GLU A 299 -4.52 13.33 -1.36
N SER A 300 -3.46 13.49 -2.15
CA SER A 300 -2.32 12.58 -2.15
C SER A 300 -1.24 13.09 -1.20
N PRO A 301 -0.53 12.20 -0.47
CA PRO A 301 0.53 12.64 0.43
C PRO A 301 1.75 13.15 -0.35
N PRO A 302 2.55 14.05 0.24
CA PRO A 302 3.88 14.38 -0.26
C PRO A 302 4.85 13.20 -0.08
N ASN A 303 5.97 13.21 -0.81
CA ASN A 303 7.01 12.19 -0.65
C ASN A 303 7.80 12.42 0.66
N PHE A 304 7.67 11.49 1.61
CA PHE A 304 8.26 11.63 2.93
C PHE A 304 9.79 11.61 2.89
N LEU A 305 10.39 10.66 2.17
CA LEU A 305 11.84 10.53 2.13
C LEU A 305 12.52 11.74 1.49
N GLU A 306 11.95 12.27 0.41
CA GLU A 306 12.43 13.47 -0.28
C GLU A 306 12.39 14.67 0.65
N THR A 307 11.27 14.96 1.30
CA THR A 307 11.15 16.07 2.26
C THR A 307 12.13 15.91 3.43
N TYR A 308 12.24 14.71 4.01
CA TYR A 308 13.16 14.43 5.10
C TYR A 308 14.63 14.71 4.73
N ILE A 309 15.06 14.28 3.54
CA ILE A 309 16.44 14.52 3.05
C ILE A 309 16.68 16.01 2.82
N GLU A 310 15.70 16.74 2.29
CA GLU A 310 15.81 18.18 2.06
C GLU A 310 15.94 18.98 3.35
N GLU A 311 15.13 18.66 4.36
CA GLU A 311 15.23 19.28 5.69
C GLU A 311 16.62 19.03 6.30
N LYS A 312 17.12 17.79 6.27
CA LYS A 312 18.46 17.46 6.79
C LYS A 312 19.59 18.17 6.05
N ARG A 313 19.44 18.38 4.74
CA ARG A 313 20.40 19.16 3.94
C ARG A 313 20.41 20.63 4.36
N ASN A 314 19.25 21.20 4.66
CA ASN A 314 19.11 22.59 5.09
C ASN A 314 19.56 22.84 6.54
N GLU A 315 19.52 21.80 7.40
CA GLU A 315 20.07 21.83 8.76
C GLU A 315 21.60 21.79 8.81
N THR A 316 22.25 21.22 7.79
CA THR A 316 23.71 21.14 7.73
C THR A 316 24.28 22.50 7.33
N PRO A 317 25.18 23.13 8.12
CA PRO A 317 25.81 24.39 7.72
C PRO A 317 26.52 24.22 6.38
N LYS A 318 26.27 25.12 5.41
CA LYS A 318 27.08 25.22 4.20
C LYS A 318 28.52 25.52 4.61
N GLU A 319 29.35 24.50 4.69
CA GLU A 319 30.79 24.68 4.83
C GLU A 319 31.28 25.41 3.58
N SER A 320 31.81 26.61 3.80
CA SER A 320 32.28 27.54 2.79
C SER A 320 33.44 26.92 2.00
N SER A 321 33.18 26.49 0.76
CA SER A 321 34.22 26.35 -0.25
C SER A 321 34.42 27.69 -0.96
N GLU A 322 35.03 28.64 -0.25
CA GLU A 322 35.75 29.76 -0.87
C GLU A 322 37.17 29.71 -0.31
N SER A 323 38.02 28.92 -0.97
CA SER A 323 39.46 28.96 -0.77
C SER A 323 40.14 29.17 -2.11
N GLU A 324 40.73 30.36 -2.23
CA GLU A 324 41.94 30.70 -2.97
C GLU A 324 41.85 30.85 -4.50
N GLU A 325 41.34 32.00 -4.94
CA GLU A 325 42.04 32.80 -5.94
C GLU A 325 42.27 34.20 -5.36
N ASN A 326 43.48 34.46 -4.86
CA ASN A 326 44.01 35.81 -4.74
C ASN A 326 45.52 35.76 -4.99
N GLU A 327 45.90 36.32 -6.13
CA GLU A 327 47.20 36.95 -6.41
C GLU A 327 47.73 37.72 -5.18
N VAL A 328 49.02 37.54 -4.84
CA VAL A 328 50.10 38.56 -4.89
C VAL A 328 51.45 37.87 -4.79
#